data_AF-A0A4Q2V9C9-F1
#
_entry.id   AF-A0A4Q2V9C9-F1
#
_cell.length_a   1.000
_cell.length_b   1.000
_cell.length_c   1.000
_cell.angle_alpha   90.00
_cell.angle_beta   90.00
_cell.angle_gamma   90.00
#
_symmetry.space_group_name_H-M   'P 1'
#
loop_
_entity.id
_entity.type
_entity.pdbx_description
1 polymer ?
#
loop_
_entity_poly.entity_id
_entity_poly.type
_entity_poly.pdbx_seq_one_letter_code
_entity_poly.pdbx_strand_id
1 'polypeptide(L)'
;MPKSRLKWEYTEDDMAEAILDITDHGFSPLQAAQRRGVPRTTLIDRLNGRGAAEDQIQPRRRLSKNQEDRLAFWILRQESLGYAPSHSQIRACVMGLLRQQGEHPDLGRNWVIKFINRRADLKTKMGLDSLVVGSADPKRKAFLKGPQTRNWTSFIEAVTADGRALVPGIIFKGKELQKQWFLKEFKQIADWYYIAQQVESVD
;
A
#
# COMPACT_ATOMS: atom_id res chain seq x y z
N MET A 1 -30.05 1.29 28.91
CA MET A 1 -28.70 1.89 28.97
C MET A 1 -27.80 1.11 28.03
N PRO A 2 -27.30 1.69 26.91
CA PRO A 2 -26.27 1.01 26.12
C PRO A 2 -24.99 0.97 26.97
N LYS A 3 -24.47 -0.23 27.24
CA LYS A 3 -23.20 -0.41 27.97
C LYS A 3 -22.08 0.21 27.14
N SER A 4 -21.35 1.18 27.70
CA SER A 4 -20.11 1.68 27.10
C SER A 4 -19.15 0.50 26.97
N ARG A 5 -18.72 0.19 25.74
CA ARG A 5 -17.69 -0.83 25.52
C ARG A 5 -16.42 -0.36 26.22
N LEU A 6 -15.91 -1.14 27.16
CA LEU A 6 -14.55 -0.99 27.68
C LEU A 6 -13.60 -0.90 26.49
N LYS A 7 -12.91 0.23 26.37
CA LYS A 7 -11.88 0.43 25.36
C LYS A 7 -10.65 -0.31 25.87
N TRP A 8 -10.41 -1.49 25.32
CA TRP A 8 -9.19 -2.22 25.60
C TRP A 8 -8.01 -1.43 25.01
N GLU A 9 -7.00 -1.15 25.82
CA GLU A 9 -5.71 -0.64 25.36
C GLU A 9 -4.81 -1.85 25.07
N TYR A 10 -4.72 -2.21 23.79
CA TYR A 10 -3.77 -3.20 23.30
C TYR A 10 -3.29 -2.77 21.91
N THR A 11 -2.10 -3.21 21.52
CA THR A 11 -1.51 -2.96 20.21
C THR A 11 -1.74 -4.15 19.26
N GLU A 12 -1.58 -3.93 17.96
CA GLU A 12 -1.62 -5.04 16.99
C GLU A 12 -0.46 -6.03 17.23
N ASP A 13 0.66 -5.58 17.79
CA ASP A 13 1.78 -6.44 18.18
C ASP A 13 1.38 -7.36 19.35
N ASP A 14 0.66 -6.85 20.36
CA ASP A 14 0.12 -7.67 21.45
C ASP A 14 -0.84 -8.74 20.92
N MET A 15 -1.64 -8.40 19.89
CA MET A 15 -2.55 -9.34 19.23
C MET A 15 -1.79 -10.40 18.41
N ALA A 16 -0.73 -10.02 17.71
CA ALA A 16 0.11 -10.94 16.94
C ALA A 16 0.83 -11.93 17.86
N GLU A 17 1.41 -11.44 18.96
CA GLU A 17 2.01 -12.24 20.01
C GLU A 17 1.00 -13.19 20.67
N ALA A 18 -0.25 -12.75 20.87
CA ALA A 18 -1.32 -13.61 21.40
C ALA A 18 -1.74 -14.72 20.41
N ILE A 19 -1.64 -14.49 19.11
CA ILE A 19 -1.87 -15.52 18.09
C ILE A 19 -0.72 -16.54 18.12
N LEU A 20 0.54 -16.08 18.18
CA LEU A 20 1.73 -16.93 18.29
C LEU A 20 1.70 -17.80 19.55
N ASP A 21 1.26 -17.25 20.69
CA ASP A 21 1.05 -17.98 21.93
C ASP A 21 0.14 -19.22 21.71
N ILE A 22 -0.84 -19.14 20.82
CA ILE A 22 -1.77 -20.23 20.53
C ILE A 22 -1.20 -21.19 19.49
N THR A 23 -0.63 -20.68 18.40
CA THR A 23 -0.18 -21.51 17.27
C THR A 23 1.14 -22.23 17.55
N ASP A 24 2.09 -21.55 18.20
CA ASP A 24 3.48 -22.01 18.31
C ASP A 24 3.80 -22.44 19.75
N HIS A 25 3.12 -21.84 20.74
CA HIS A 25 3.35 -22.13 22.16
C HIS A 25 2.23 -22.98 22.80
N GLY A 26 1.19 -23.33 22.03
CA GLY A 26 0.13 -24.26 22.45
C GLY A 26 -0.77 -23.76 23.60
N PHE A 27 -0.77 -22.46 23.89
CA PHE A 27 -1.65 -21.89 24.90
C PHE A 27 -3.11 -21.93 24.44
N SER A 28 -4.03 -22.05 25.40
CA SER A 28 -5.46 -21.88 25.09
C SER A 28 -5.77 -20.42 24.75
N PRO A 29 -6.82 -20.13 23.94
CA PRO A 29 -7.20 -18.75 23.61
C PRO A 29 -7.51 -17.86 24.82
N LEU A 30 -7.93 -18.45 25.95
CA LEU A 30 -8.14 -17.70 27.18
C LEU A 30 -6.81 -17.32 27.85
N GLN A 31 -5.87 -18.25 27.93
CA GLN A 31 -4.56 -18.02 28.54
C GLN A 31 -3.74 -17.00 27.73
N ALA A 32 -3.70 -17.15 26.41
CA ALA A 32 -3.01 -16.20 25.53
C ALA A 32 -3.60 -14.79 25.65
N ALA A 33 -4.93 -14.68 25.65
CA ALA A 33 -5.62 -13.39 25.82
C ALA A 33 -5.28 -12.70 27.15
N GLN A 34 -5.30 -13.45 28.25
CA GLN A 34 -4.95 -12.92 29.57
C GLN A 34 -3.47 -12.53 29.67
N ARG A 35 -2.57 -13.35 29.11
CA ARG A 35 -1.12 -13.13 29.15
C ARG A 35 -0.71 -11.86 28.40
N ARG A 36 -1.34 -11.59 27.26
CA ARG A 36 -1.02 -10.44 26.40
C ARG A 36 -1.96 -9.25 26.60
N GLY A 37 -2.91 -9.33 27.54
CA GLY A 37 -3.84 -8.23 27.83
C GLY A 37 -4.82 -7.92 26.69
N VAL A 38 -5.05 -8.86 25.77
CA VAL A 38 -5.93 -8.66 24.62
C VAL A 38 -7.35 -9.21 24.87
N PRO A 39 -8.39 -8.62 24.26
CA PRO A 39 -9.75 -9.18 24.37
C PRO A 39 -9.84 -10.55 23.71
N ARG A 40 -10.21 -11.57 24.48
CA ARG A 40 -10.38 -12.96 24.01
C ARG A 40 -11.30 -13.07 22.79
N THR A 41 -12.40 -12.32 22.76
CA THR A 41 -13.34 -12.34 21.63
C THR A 41 -12.68 -11.86 20.35
N THR A 42 -11.86 -10.80 20.43
CA THR A 42 -11.12 -10.29 19.28
C THR A 42 -10.04 -11.28 18.83
N LEU A 43 -9.32 -11.91 19.75
CA LEU A 43 -8.34 -12.94 19.44
C LEU A 43 -8.97 -14.14 18.71
N ILE A 44 -10.15 -14.60 19.14
CA ILE A 44 -10.91 -15.65 18.44
C ILE A 44 -11.35 -15.20 17.05
N ASP A 45 -11.85 -13.96 16.91
CA ASP A 45 -12.18 -13.39 15.61
C ASP A 45 -10.97 -13.38 14.66
N ARG A 46 -9.76 -13.05 15.17
CA ARG A 46 -8.51 -13.09 14.40
C ARG A 46 -8.16 -14.50 13.95
N LEU A 47 -8.25 -15.49 14.83
CA LEU A 47 -8.00 -16.91 14.50
C LEU A 47 -8.97 -17.43 13.44
N ASN A 48 -10.21 -16.93 13.44
CA ASN A 48 -11.22 -17.23 12.42
C ASN A 48 -11.03 -16.42 11.12
N GLY A 49 -9.91 -15.72 10.97
CA GLY A 49 -9.54 -15.02 9.74
C GLY A 49 -10.04 -13.59 9.62
N ARG A 50 -10.63 -12.97 10.66
CA ARG A 50 -10.91 -11.53 10.62
C ARG A 50 -9.63 -10.74 10.84
N GLY A 51 -9.31 -9.82 9.94
CA GLY A 51 -8.19 -8.88 10.13
C GLY A 51 -8.50 -7.76 11.12
N ALA A 52 -7.50 -6.92 11.41
CA ALA A 52 -7.67 -5.70 12.19
C ALA A 52 -8.75 -4.80 11.61
N ALA A 53 -9.41 -4.01 12.45
CA ALA A 53 -10.47 -3.12 11.99
C ALA A 53 -9.99 -2.15 10.90
N GLU A 54 -8.70 -1.80 10.89
CA GLU A 54 -8.05 -0.96 9.88
C GLU A 54 -7.72 -1.69 8.56
N ASP A 55 -7.52 -3.01 8.65
CA ASP A 55 -7.28 -3.89 7.50
C ASP A 55 -8.57 -4.41 6.88
N GLN A 56 -9.69 -4.31 7.61
CA GLN A 56 -11.01 -4.61 7.07
C GLN A 56 -11.41 -3.57 6.02
N ILE A 57 -11.75 -4.07 4.83
CA ILE A 57 -12.24 -3.23 3.74
C ILE A 57 -13.65 -2.76 4.08
N GLN A 58 -13.83 -1.45 4.20
CA GLN A 58 -15.14 -0.87 4.45
C GLN A 58 -16.10 -1.14 3.28
N PRO A 59 -17.42 -1.29 3.53
CA PRO A 59 -18.40 -1.40 2.47
C PRO A 59 -18.23 -0.29 1.43
N ARG A 60 -18.13 -0.65 0.15
CA ARG A 60 -17.90 0.25 -1.01
C ARG A 60 -16.47 0.80 -1.19
N ARG A 61 -15.50 0.45 -0.33
CA ARG A 61 -14.08 0.67 -0.61
C ARG A 61 -13.49 -0.54 -1.35
N ARG A 62 -12.44 -0.29 -2.13
CA ARG A 62 -11.65 -1.35 -2.79
C ARG A 62 -10.39 -1.70 -2.01
N LEU A 63 -9.89 -0.76 -1.22
CA LEU A 63 -8.71 -0.92 -0.40
C LEU A 63 -9.08 -0.70 1.07
N SER A 64 -8.38 -1.39 1.96
CA SER A 64 -8.44 -1.14 3.40
C SER A 64 -7.86 0.23 3.74
N LYS A 65 -8.09 0.71 4.97
CA LYS A 65 -7.53 2.00 5.40
C LYS A 65 -6.00 1.95 5.38
N ASN A 66 -5.42 0.87 5.89
CA ASN A 66 -3.98 0.62 5.90
C ASN A 66 -3.38 0.61 4.48
N GLN A 67 -4.03 -0.07 3.54
CA GLN A 67 -3.61 -0.07 2.13
C GLN A 67 -3.67 1.32 1.51
N GLU A 68 -4.74 2.09 1.77
CA GLU A 68 -4.83 3.47 1.32
C GLU A 68 -3.73 4.35 1.95
N ASP A 69 -3.38 4.13 3.22
CA ASP A 69 -2.35 4.89 3.95
C ASP A 69 -0.96 4.61 3.36
N ARG A 70 -0.67 3.34 3.07
CA ARG A 70 0.58 2.93 2.42
C ARG A 70 0.70 3.47 0.99
N LEU A 71 -0.40 3.47 0.23
CA LEU A 71 -0.44 4.08 -1.10
C LEU A 71 -0.19 5.59 -1.06
N ALA A 72 -0.78 6.30 -0.09
CA ALA A 72 -0.54 7.73 0.10
C ALA A 72 0.91 8.01 0.48
N PHE A 73 1.47 7.24 1.41
CA PHE A 73 2.87 7.32 1.78
C PHE A 73 3.80 7.15 0.58
N TRP A 74 3.52 6.16 -0.28
CA TRP A 74 4.26 5.98 -1.53
C TRP A 74 4.19 7.22 -2.43
N ILE A 75 2.99 7.77 -2.68
CA ILE A 75 2.81 8.97 -3.51
C ILE A 75 3.63 10.14 -2.96
N LEU A 76 3.55 10.40 -1.65
CA LEU A 76 4.29 11.48 -0.99
C LEU A 76 5.80 11.27 -1.06
N ARG A 77 6.25 10.02 -0.95
CA ARG A 77 7.66 9.66 -1.10
C ARG A 77 8.14 9.90 -2.53
N GLN A 78 7.37 9.48 -3.54
CA GLN A 78 7.69 9.74 -4.95
C GLN A 78 7.78 11.25 -5.23
N GLU A 79 6.86 12.05 -4.70
CA GLU A 79 6.94 13.52 -4.80
C GLU A 79 8.23 14.06 -4.17
N SER A 80 8.62 13.59 -2.98
CA SER A 80 9.86 14.04 -2.30
C SER A 80 11.13 13.72 -3.09
N LEU A 81 11.07 12.72 -3.96
CA LEU A 81 12.16 12.34 -4.86
C LEU A 81 12.11 13.10 -6.21
N GLY A 82 11.09 13.93 -6.44
CA GLY A 82 10.88 14.66 -7.69
C GLY A 82 10.20 13.83 -8.78
N TYR A 83 9.44 12.80 -8.40
CA TYR A 83 8.79 11.84 -9.30
C TYR A 83 7.30 11.65 -8.97
N ALA A 84 6.58 12.74 -8.66
CA ALA A 84 5.16 12.67 -8.29
C ALA A 84 4.33 11.89 -9.34
N PRO A 85 3.62 10.81 -8.95
CA PRO A 85 2.94 9.93 -9.90
C PRO A 85 1.67 10.58 -10.47
N SER A 86 1.34 10.23 -11.71
CA SER A 86 0.10 10.63 -12.37
C SER A 86 -1.10 9.78 -11.93
N HIS A 87 -2.31 10.22 -12.27
CA HIS A 87 -3.54 9.46 -12.01
C HIS A 87 -3.53 8.07 -12.65
N SER A 88 -2.97 7.93 -13.87
CA SER A 88 -2.90 6.65 -14.56
C SER A 88 -1.90 5.70 -13.90
N GLN A 89 -0.76 6.23 -13.43
CA GLN A 89 0.23 5.44 -12.68
C GLN A 89 -0.34 4.94 -11.34
N ILE A 90 -1.07 5.79 -10.60
CA ILE A 90 -1.75 5.37 -9.37
C ILE A 90 -2.79 4.29 -9.67
N ARG A 91 -3.58 4.46 -10.74
CA ARG A 91 -4.56 3.45 -11.14
C ARG A 91 -3.89 2.10 -11.43
N ALA A 92 -2.81 2.10 -12.21
CA ALA A 92 -2.07 0.89 -12.55
C ALA A 92 -1.52 0.20 -11.28
N CYS A 93 -0.93 0.99 -10.37
CA CYS A 93 -0.44 0.49 -9.09
C CYS A 93 -1.56 -0.22 -8.28
N VAL A 94 -2.74 0.39 -8.18
CA VAL A 94 -3.84 -0.21 -7.42
C VAL A 94 -4.44 -1.43 -8.13
N MET A 95 -4.53 -1.41 -9.46
CA MET A 95 -4.96 -2.58 -10.23
C MET A 95 -4.01 -3.77 -10.04
N GLY A 96 -2.70 -3.53 -10.04
CA GLY A 96 -1.69 -4.56 -9.74
C GLY A 96 -1.82 -5.12 -8.32
N LEU A 97 -2.10 -4.25 -7.34
CA LEU A 97 -2.31 -4.67 -5.95
C LEU A 97 -3.56 -5.55 -5.81
N LEU A 98 -4.69 -5.17 -6.40
CA LEU A 98 -5.91 -5.99 -6.33
C LEU A 98 -5.76 -7.34 -7.03
N ARG A 99 -5.05 -7.38 -8.17
CA ARG A 99 -4.76 -8.64 -8.87
C ARG A 99 -3.94 -9.61 -8.01
N GLN A 100 -2.96 -9.09 -7.27
CA GLN A 100 -2.17 -9.91 -6.33
C GLN A 100 -3.05 -10.51 -5.24
N GLN A 101 -4.11 -9.81 -4.82
CA GLN A 101 -5.07 -10.31 -3.83
C GLN A 101 -6.09 -11.31 -4.42
N GLY A 102 -5.96 -11.68 -5.69
CA GLY A 102 -6.91 -12.56 -6.39
C GLY A 102 -8.24 -11.88 -6.73
N GLU A 103 -8.32 -10.55 -6.63
CA GLU A 103 -9.54 -9.81 -6.96
C GLU A 103 -9.59 -9.39 -8.44
N HIS A 104 -10.82 -9.30 -8.98
CA HIS A 104 -11.03 -8.75 -10.31
C HIS A 104 -10.71 -7.23 -10.30
N PRO A 105 -9.77 -6.75 -11.15
CA PRO A 105 -9.15 -5.42 -11.07
C PRO A 105 -10.06 -4.25 -11.50
N ASP A 106 -11.38 -4.41 -11.53
CA ASP A 106 -12.27 -3.37 -12.01
C ASP A 106 -12.42 -2.23 -11.00
N LEU A 107 -11.49 -1.27 -11.11
CA LEU A 107 -11.65 0.05 -10.52
C LEU A 107 -12.57 0.89 -11.41
N GLY A 108 -13.63 1.46 -10.83
CA GLY A 108 -14.41 2.48 -11.53
C GLY A 108 -13.54 3.67 -11.99
N ARG A 109 -13.93 4.32 -13.09
CA ARG A 109 -13.18 5.45 -13.70
C ARG A 109 -12.84 6.56 -12.70
N ASN A 110 -13.72 6.82 -11.73
CA ASN A 110 -13.58 7.89 -10.74
C ASN A 110 -12.88 7.45 -9.45
N TRP A 111 -12.37 6.20 -9.37
CA TRP A 111 -11.82 5.67 -8.12
C TRP A 111 -10.63 6.48 -7.61
N VAL A 112 -9.68 6.83 -8.49
CA VAL A 112 -8.48 7.59 -8.12
C VAL A 112 -8.84 8.97 -7.60
N ILE A 113 -9.74 9.68 -8.29
CA ILE A 113 -10.25 10.99 -7.85
C ILE A 113 -10.90 10.89 -6.47
N LYS A 114 -11.76 9.88 -6.27
CA LYS A 114 -12.39 9.66 -4.97
C LYS A 114 -11.36 9.31 -3.89
N PHE A 115 -10.31 8.55 -4.20
CA PHE A 115 -9.22 8.22 -3.27
C PHE A 115 -8.50 9.48 -2.81
N ILE A 116 -8.11 10.35 -3.75
CA ILE A 116 -7.48 11.63 -3.44
C ILE A 116 -8.41 12.50 -2.59
N ASN A 117 -9.69 12.61 -2.95
CA ASN A 117 -10.67 13.41 -2.20
C ASN A 117 -10.94 12.89 -0.78
N ARG A 118 -10.66 11.62 -0.48
CA ARG A 118 -10.76 11.06 0.88
C ARG A 118 -9.59 11.45 1.77
N ARG A 119 -8.52 12.02 1.21
CA ARG A 119 -7.23 12.23 1.86
C ARG A 119 -6.85 13.71 1.88
N ALA A 120 -6.88 14.31 3.07
CA ALA A 120 -6.53 15.72 3.25
C ALA A 120 -5.04 16.02 3.01
N ASP A 121 -4.20 14.99 3.05
CA ASP A 121 -2.75 15.04 2.84
C ASP A 121 -2.33 14.95 1.36
N LEU A 122 -3.26 14.61 0.45
CA LEU A 122 -3.00 14.49 -0.99
C LEU A 122 -3.73 15.56 -1.80
N LYS A 123 -3.13 15.98 -2.91
CA LYS A 123 -3.74 16.91 -3.87
C LYS A 123 -3.23 16.67 -5.27
N THR A 124 -4.13 16.85 -6.24
CA THR A 124 -3.79 16.92 -7.65
C THR A 124 -3.08 18.23 -7.96
N LYS A 125 -1.95 18.16 -8.66
CA LYS A 125 -1.09 19.27 -9.04
C LYS A 125 -0.83 19.26 -10.54
N MET A 126 -0.53 20.44 -11.09
CA MET A 126 -0.03 20.56 -12.45
C MET A 126 1.40 20.06 -12.51
N GLY A 127 1.63 18.98 -13.26
CA GLY A 127 2.95 18.58 -13.73
C GLY A 127 3.29 19.23 -15.08
N LEU A 128 4.42 18.85 -15.66
CA LEU A 128 4.95 19.39 -16.91
C LEU A 128 4.01 19.07 -18.08
N ASP A 129 3.59 17.80 -18.20
CA ASP A 129 2.75 17.30 -19.30
C ASP A 129 1.43 16.65 -18.83
N SER A 130 1.20 16.57 -17.52
CA SER A 130 0.02 15.87 -16.98
C SER A 130 -0.35 16.30 -15.55
N LEU A 131 -1.54 15.90 -15.11
CA LEU A 131 -1.97 16.02 -13.72
C LEU A 131 -1.32 14.93 -12.86
N VAL A 132 -0.44 15.37 -11.96
CA VAL A 132 0.25 14.52 -10.97
C VAL A 132 -0.41 14.64 -9.61
N VAL A 133 -0.11 13.71 -8.71
CA VAL A 133 -0.62 13.69 -7.35
C VAL A 133 0.56 13.77 -6.38
N GLY A 134 0.45 14.64 -5.40
CA GLY A 134 1.46 14.83 -4.37
C GLY A 134 0.83 15.39 -3.09
N SER A 135 1.65 15.96 -2.21
CA SER A 135 1.21 16.50 -0.93
C SER A 135 0.21 17.64 -1.09
N ALA A 136 -0.79 17.72 -0.22
CA ALA A 136 -1.67 18.88 -0.16
C ALA A 136 -0.98 20.18 0.32
N ASP A 137 0.22 20.08 0.89
CA ASP A 137 1.01 21.24 1.31
C ASP A 137 1.35 22.15 0.12
N PRO A 138 0.88 23.41 0.10
CA PRO A 138 1.15 24.34 -0.99
C PRO A 138 2.63 24.72 -1.11
N LYS A 139 3.43 24.56 -0.04
CA LYS A 139 4.87 24.81 -0.07
C LYS A 139 5.64 23.72 -0.81
N ARG A 140 5.08 22.50 -0.86
CA ARG A 140 5.64 21.40 -1.64
C ARG A 140 5.21 21.54 -3.09
N LYS A 141 6.13 21.91 -3.96
CA LYS A 141 5.89 21.85 -5.41
C LYS A 141 6.00 20.40 -5.87
N ALA A 142 5.13 19.98 -6.79
CA ALA A 142 5.35 18.73 -7.52
C ALA A 142 6.52 18.98 -8.48
N PHE A 143 7.75 18.65 -8.05
CA PHE A 143 8.90 18.73 -8.92
C PHE A 143 8.87 17.56 -9.89
N LEU A 144 9.12 17.83 -11.17
CA LEU A 144 9.49 16.85 -12.19
C LEU A 144 10.90 17.20 -12.61
N LYS A 145 11.86 16.30 -12.42
CA LYS A 145 13.23 16.53 -12.89
C LYS A 145 13.28 16.35 -14.41
N GLY A 146 13.14 17.47 -15.14
CA GLY A 146 13.75 17.71 -16.46
C GLY A 146 12.97 17.29 -17.72
N PRO A 147 13.37 17.84 -18.89
CA PRO A 147 12.62 17.85 -20.16
C PRO A 147 12.66 16.53 -20.93
N GLN A 148 13.02 15.42 -20.29
CA GLN A 148 13.16 14.13 -20.97
C GLN A 148 11.89 13.31 -20.81
N THR A 149 11.17 13.16 -21.92
CA THR A 149 10.05 12.25 -22.13
C THR A 149 10.46 10.80 -21.83
N ARG A 150 10.36 10.37 -20.57
CA ARG A 150 10.59 8.98 -20.20
C ARG A 150 9.56 8.60 -19.15
N ASN A 151 8.77 7.58 -19.45
CA ASN A 151 7.91 6.94 -18.46
C ASN A 151 8.83 6.05 -17.59
N TRP A 152 9.27 6.56 -16.44
CA TRP A 152 10.32 5.94 -15.60
C TRP A 152 9.83 4.75 -14.77
N THR A 153 8.52 4.57 -14.62
CA THR A 153 7.93 3.48 -13.82
C THR A 153 7.04 2.62 -14.71
N SER A 154 7.50 1.40 -14.99
CA SER A 154 6.72 0.38 -15.70
C SER A 154 6.33 -0.70 -14.72
N PHE A 155 5.04 -1.05 -14.69
CA PHE A 155 4.56 -2.22 -13.98
C PHE A 155 4.62 -3.39 -14.95
N ILE A 156 5.46 -4.38 -14.67
CA ILE A 156 5.44 -5.67 -15.36
C ILE A 156 4.56 -6.61 -14.56
N GLU A 157 3.58 -7.15 -15.26
CA GLU A 157 2.67 -8.16 -14.77
C GLU A 157 2.90 -9.41 -15.61
N ALA A 158 3.00 -10.57 -14.95
CA ALA A 158 3.09 -11.85 -15.62
C ALA A 158 2.14 -12.84 -14.93
N VAL A 159 1.61 -13.77 -15.70
CA VAL A 159 0.74 -14.85 -15.22
C VAL A 159 1.44 -16.17 -15.48
N THR A 160 1.39 -17.08 -14.52
CA THR A 160 1.88 -18.44 -14.73
C THR A 160 0.96 -19.19 -15.70
N ALA A 161 1.47 -20.25 -16.33
CA ALA A 161 0.72 -21.04 -17.31
C ALA A 161 -0.57 -21.67 -16.73
N ASP A 162 -0.67 -21.78 -15.41
CA ASP A 162 -1.83 -22.28 -14.68
C ASP A 162 -2.73 -21.16 -14.11
N GLY A 163 -2.57 -19.93 -14.60
CA GLY A 163 -3.49 -18.82 -14.33
C GLY A 163 -3.28 -18.09 -13.01
N ARG A 164 -2.17 -18.34 -12.30
CA ARG A 164 -1.85 -17.58 -11.08
C ARG A 164 -1.15 -16.28 -11.44
N ALA A 165 -1.59 -15.19 -10.82
CA ALA A 165 -0.93 -13.90 -10.97
C ALA A 165 0.44 -13.93 -10.25
N LEU A 166 1.51 -13.57 -10.96
CA LEU A 166 2.79 -13.34 -10.31
C LEU A 166 2.75 -12.01 -9.57
N VAL A 167 3.57 -11.93 -8.52
CA VAL A 167 3.88 -10.70 -7.81
C VAL A 167 4.27 -9.61 -8.82
N PRO A 168 3.59 -8.44 -8.84
CA PRO A 168 3.93 -7.34 -9.74
C PRO A 168 5.38 -6.90 -9.60
N GLY A 169 6.05 -6.75 -10.75
CA GLY A 169 7.38 -6.18 -10.85
C GLY A 169 7.31 -4.70 -11.16
N ILE A 170 7.81 -3.82 -10.27
CA ILE A 170 7.99 -2.41 -10.64
C ILE A 170 9.39 -2.25 -11.22
N ILE A 171 9.45 -1.88 -12.50
CA ILE A 171 10.69 -1.49 -13.16
C ILE A 171 10.86 0.02 -13.08
N PHE A 172 11.99 0.44 -12.55
CA PHE A 172 12.47 1.80 -12.69
C PHE A 172 13.58 1.82 -13.75
N LYS A 173 13.36 2.61 -14.80
CA LYS A 173 14.31 2.74 -15.91
C LYS A 173 15.05 4.08 -15.80
N GLY A 174 16.37 4.08 -15.60
CA GLY A 174 17.12 5.32 -15.39
C GLY A 174 18.60 5.32 -15.75
N LYS A 175 19.19 6.50 -16.02
CA LYS A 175 20.64 6.63 -16.32
C LYS A 175 21.51 6.45 -15.07
N GLU A 176 21.07 7.03 -13.96
CA GLU A 176 21.68 6.86 -12.63
C GLU A 176 20.63 6.28 -11.71
N LEU A 177 20.79 5.02 -11.37
CA LEU A 177 19.87 4.32 -10.50
C LEU A 177 20.45 4.25 -9.09
N GLN A 178 19.88 5.02 -8.17
CA GLN A 178 20.31 4.99 -6.77
C GLN A 178 19.59 3.85 -6.04
N LYS A 179 20.34 2.87 -5.53
CA LYS A 179 19.79 1.74 -4.75
C LYS A 179 18.95 2.18 -3.55
N GLN A 180 19.21 3.38 -3.00
CA GLN A 180 18.43 4.00 -1.93
C GLN A 180 16.97 4.36 -2.31
N TRP A 181 16.62 4.30 -3.59
CA TRP A 181 15.22 4.42 -4.06
C TRP A 181 14.42 3.14 -3.83
N PHE A 182 15.10 2.02 -3.54
CA PHE A 182 14.52 0.70 -3.32
C PHE A 182 14.78 0.29 -1.87
N LEU A 183 13.94 0.78 -0.97
CA LEU A 183 14.13 0.56 0.46
C LEU A 183 13.44 -0.72 0.93
N LYS A 184 14.06 -1.39 1.91
CA LYS A 184 13.52 -2.56 2.61
C LYS A 184 12.15 -2.28 3.24
N GLU A 185 11.85 -1.02 3.61
CA GLU A 185 10.54 -0.63 4.16
C GLU A 185 9.39 -0.84 3.18
N PHE A 186 9.65 -0.86 1.87
CA PHE A 186 8.62 -1.06 0.86
C PHE A 186 8.08 -2.49 0.81
N LYS A 187 8.85 -3.48 1.29
CA LYS A 187 8.35 -4.85 1.52
C LYS A 187 7.21 -4.89 2.53
N GLN A 188 7.07 -3.86 3.36
CA GLN A 188 5.93 -3.75 4.27
C GLN A 188 4.64 -3.34 3.53
N ILE A 189 4.75 -2.73 2.33
CA ILE A 189 3.61 -2.22 1.55
C ILE A 189 2.98 -3.30 0.68
N ALA A 190 3.81 -4.08 -0.01
CA ALA A 190 3.43 -5.27 -0.76
C ALA A 190 4.71 -6.08 -1.04
N ASP A 191 4.58 -7.41 -1.17
CA ASP A 191 5.67 -8.33 -1.48
C ASP A 191 6.23 -8.20 -2.92
N TRP A 192 6.26 -7.00 -3.48
CA TRP A 192 6.62 -6.73 -4.88
C TRP A 192 8.11 -6.89 -5.17
N TYR A 193 8.41 -7.34 -6.39
CA TYR A 193 9.77 -7.37 -6.92
C TYR A 193 10.08 -6.03 -7.58
N TYR A 194 11.27 -5.52 -7.30
CA TYR A 194 11.73 -4.24 -7.85
C TYR A 194 12.91 -4.49 -8.75
N ILE A 195 12.81 -4.03 -10.00
CA ILE A 195 13.89 -4.19 -10.97
C ILE A 195 14.37 -2.80 -11.39
N ALA A 196 15.68 -2.68 -11.39
CA ALA A 196 16.39 -1.48 -11.69
C ALA A 196 17.15 -1.71 -13.00
N GLN A 197 16.80 -0.98 -14.06
CA GLN A 197 17.51 -1.10 -15.33
C GLN A 197 18.22 0.22 -15.66
N GLN A 198 19.55 0.15 -15.74
CA GLN A 198 20.37 1.26 -16.21
C GLN A 198 20.18 1.44 -17.71
N VAL A 199 19.94 2.67 -18.17
CA VAL A 199 19.91 2.96 -19.60
C VAL A 199 21.24 3.57 -20.00
N GLU A 200 22.06 2.81 -20.72
CA GLU A 200 23.26 3.34 -21.37
C GLU A 200 22.84 4.42 -22.37
N SER A 201 23.53 5.56 -22.35
CA SER A 201 23.44 6.54 -23.42
C SER A 201 24.12 5.94 -24.65
N VAL A 202 23.36 5.86 -25.75
CA VAL A 202 23.99 5.78 -27.07
C VAL A 202 24.45 7.21 -27.37
N ASP A 203 25.77 7.40 -27.44
CA ASP A 203 26.41 8.66 -27.80
C ASP A 203 26.21 8.99 -29.29
#